data_AF-A0A5C5PKT6-F1
#
_entry.id   AF-A0A5C5PKT6-F1
#
_cell.length_a   1.000
_cell.length_b   1.000
_cell.length_c   1.000
_cell.angle_alpha   90.00
_cell.angle_beta   90.00
_cell.angle_gamma   90.00
#
_symmetry.space_group_name_H-M   'P 1'
#
loop_
_entity.id
_entity.type
_entity.pdbx_description
1 polymer ?
#
loop_
_entity_poly.entity_id
_entity_poly.type
_entity_poly.pdbx_seq_one_letter_code
_entity_poly.pdbx_strand_id
1 'polypeptide(L)'
;MARIKPVTPFDFHGFPVRVVDDGHGEPWFIAKDIAEALGYSNTSKAINAHCKAVNTCHTEMGGQVRAVQIIPERDLYRLVMKSKLPAAEQFEEWVVGQVLPTIRKTGSYTVQETNNSKVIGELAILECFDRLLKPAPSSKMMMLAQIATNNGLDAKFLPGYAVDAAPDAAGGSSMPTKAITALIKDHAIASTARAFNLALEAHGFLKVLQRKNSKQEMVDFWSVTEKGMAYGKNLTSPQCPRETQPHWYVDRFLELAAKVGKA
;
A
#
# COMPACT_ATOMS: atom_id res chain seq x y z
N MET A 1 -29.00 -12.79 33.14
CA MET A 1 -28.12 -13.40 32.13
C MET A 1 -27.64 -12.31 31.20
N ALA A 2 -26.32 -12.18 31.00
CA ALA A 2 -25.75 -11.20 30.09
C ALA A 2 -26.23 -11.47 28.66
N ARG A 3 -26.68 -10.42 27.96
CA ARG A 3 -27.09 -10.49 26.55
C ARG A 3 -25.82 -10.43 25.71
N ILE A 4 -25.41 -11.54 25.11
CA ILE A 4 -24.22 -11.58 24.26
C ILE A 4 -24.66 -11.54 22.80
N LYS A 5 -24.23 -10.48 22.10
CA LYS A 5 -24.53 -10.26 20.68
C LYS A 5 -23.44 -10.92 19.83
N PRO A 6 -23.76 -11.90 18.98
CA PRO A 6 -22.81 -12.57 18.13
C PRO A 6 -22.36 -11.59 17.06
N VAL A 7 -21.06 -11.58 16.82
CA VAL A 7 -20.45 -10.87 15.70
C VAL A 7 -20.23 -11.89 14.59
N THR A 8 -20.30 -11.46 13.33
CA THR A 8 -19.92 -12.30 12.18
C THR A 8 -18.53 -11.88 11.74
N PRO A 9 -17.44 -12.38 12.38
CA PRO A 9 -16.09 -11.98 12.01
C PRO A 9 -15.61 -12.62 10.70
N PHE A 10 -16.27 -13.69 10.23
CA PHE A 10 -15.79 -14.50 9.12
C PHE A 10 -16.93 -14.97 8.20
N ASP A 11 -16.66 -15.03 6.90
CA ASP A 11 -17.51 -15.65 5.88
C ASP A 11 -16.74 -16.77 5.19
N PHE A 12 -17.29 -17.98 5.20
CA PHE A 12 -16.71 -19.15 4.56
C PHE A 12 -17.49 -19.47 3.29
N HIS A 13 -17.02 -19.06 2.11
CA HIS A 13 -17.68 -19.35 0.83
C HIS A 13 -19.17 -18.94 0.77
N GLY A 14 -19.53 -17.80 1.36
CA GLY A 14 -20.92 -17.32 1.46
C GLY A 14 -21.70 -17.86 2.66
N PHE A 15 -21.06 -18.62 3.54
CA PHE A 15 -21.64 -19.05 4.81
C PHE A 15 -21.14 -18.17 5.96
N PRO A 16 -22.01 -17.33 6.56
CA PRO A 16 -21.62 -16.46 7.65
C PRO A 16 -21.34 -17.28 8.92
N VAL A 17 -20.13 -17.17 9.46
CA VAL A 17 -19.73 -17.82 10.71
C VAL A 17 -19.82 -16.82 11.84
N ARG A 18 -20.75 -17.08 12.77
CA ARG A 18 -20.97 -16.21 13.93
C ARG A 18 -20.16 -16.68 15.13
N VAL A 19 -19.58 -15.70 15.82
CA VAL A 19 -18.73 -15.90 17.00
C VAL A 19 -19.29 -15.09 18.16
N VAL A 20 -19.26 -15.70 19.34
CA VAL A 20 -19.67 -15.18 20.63
C VAL A 20 -18.41 -15.08 21.49
N ASP A 21 -18.15 -13.90 22.03
CA ASP A 21 -17.09 -13.71 23.02
C ASP A 21 -17.67 -14.02 24.42
N ASP A 22 -17.01 -14.90 25.17
CA ASP A 22 -17.41 -15.25 26.53
C ASP A 22 -16.92 -14.26 27.59
N GLY A 23 -16.17 -13.23 27.19
CA GLY A 23 -15.59 -12.22 28.07
C GLY A 23 -14.26 -12.65 28.70
N HIS A 24 -13.77 -13.85 28.42
CA HIS A 24 -12.47 -14.36 28.84
C HIS A 24 -11.42 -14.36 27.71
N GLY A 25 -11.79 -13.85 26.52
CA GLY A 25 -10.89 -13.73 25.36
C GLY A 25 -10.81 -14.99 24.51
N GLU A 26 -11.62 -16.02 24.79
CA GLU A 26 -11.69 -17.26 24.02
C GLU A 26 -12.91 -17.24 23.08
N PRO A 27 -12.74 -17.49 21.77
CA PRO A 27 -13.84 -17.44 20.82
C PRO A 27 -14.75 -18.68 20.94
N TRP A 28 -16.05 -18.44 21.00
CA TRP A 28 -17.08 -19.49 20.91
C TRP A 28 -17.86 -19.38 19.60
N PHE A 29 -17.93 -20.47 18.86
CA PHE A 29 -18.54 -20.50 17.52
C PHE A 29 -19.95 -21.05 17.60
N ILE A 30 -20.89 -20.48 16.83
CA ILE A 30 -22.22 -21.08 16.71
C ILE A 30 -22.10 -22.38 15.93
N ALA A 31 -22.35 -23.50 16.61
CA ALA A 31 -22.05 -24.84 16.11
C ALA A 31 -22.85 -25.20 14.85
N LYS A 32 -24.08 -24.67 14.76
CA LYS A 32 -24.95 -24.85 13.61
C LYS A 32 -24.35 -24.24 12.34
N ASP A 33 -23.84 -23.01 12.43
CA ASP A 33 -23.29 -22.28 11.28
C ASP A 33 -22.09 -23.04 10.69
N ILE A 34 -21.22 -23.55 11.54
CA ILE A 34 -20.06 -24.37 11.15
C ILE A 34 -20.51 -25.66 10.45
N ALA A 35 -21.48 -26.37 11.03
CA ALA A 35 -21.95 -27.63 10.46
C ALA A 35 -22.65 -27.41 9.10
N GLU A 36 -23.42 -26.32 8.94
CA GLU A 36 -24.01 -25.93 7.66
C GLU A 36 -22.94 -25.53 6.63
N ALA A 37 -21.95 -24.72 7.04
CA ALA A 37 -20.86 -24.28 6.17
C ALA A 37 -20.01 -25.44 5.62
N LEU A 38 -19.82 -26.51 6.42
CA LEU A 38 -19.13 -27.71 5.97
C LEU A 38 -19.98 -28.62 5.09
N GLY A 39 -21.31 -28.42 5.05
CA GLY A 39 -22.25 -29.18 4.25
C GLY A 39 -22.90 -30.39 4.95
N TYR A 40 -22.95 -30.43 6.28
CA TYR A 40 -23.64 -31.49 6.99
C TYR A 40 -25.16 -31.41 6.80
N SER A 41 -25.79 -32.47 6.30
CA SER A 41 -27.25 -32.55 6.16
C SER A 41 -27.99 -32.59 7.50
N ASN A 42 -27.37 -33.16 8.54
CA ASN A 42 -27.89 -33.16 9.91
C ASN A 42 -26.85 -32.59 10.86
N THR A 43 -26.97 -31.29 11.12
CA THR A 43 -26.04 -30.51 11.94
C THR A 43 -26.02 -30.97 13.40
N SER A 44 -27.18 -31.23 14.01
CA SER A 44 -27.27 -31.71 15.39
C SER A 44 -26.57 -33.06 15.58
N LYS A 45 -26.69 -33.97 14.61
CA LYS A 45 -25.97 -35.26 14.65
C LYS A 45 -24.46 -35.07 14.55
N ALA A 46 -23.99 -34.20 13.66
CA ALA A 46 -22.57 -33.91 13.50
C ALA A 46 -21.97 -33.31 14.79
N ILE A 47 -22.65 -32.31 15.36
CA ILE A 47 -22.24 -31.66 16.62
C ILE A 47 -22.13 -32.70 17.74
N ASN A 48 -23.16 -33.52 17.94
CA ASN A 48 -23.17 -34.55 18.98
C ASN A 48 -22.13 -35.65 18.77
N ALA A 49 -21.74 -35.94 17.52
CA ALA A 49 -20.76 -36.98 17.21
C ALA A 49 -19.30 -36.51 17.38
N HIS A 50 -19.03 -35.22 17.11
CA HIS A 50 -17.66 -34.73 16.98
C HIS A 50 -17.23 -33.78 18.11
N CYS A 51 -18.15 -32.98 18.65
CA CYS A 51 -17.91 -32.00 19.70
C CYS A 51 -18.09 -32.63 21.09
N LYS A 52 -17.30 -32.20 22.07
CA LYS A 52 -17.30 -32.74 23.44
C LYS A 52 -17.71 -31.72 24.49
N ALA A 53 -17.53 -30.44 24.21
CA ALA A 53 -17.73 -29.34 25.13
C ALA A 53 -18.74 -28.33 24.57
N VAL A 54 -19.82 -28.85 23.99
CA VAL A 54 -20.95 -28.05 23.50
C VAL A 54 -21.60 -27.35 24.69
N ASN A 55 -21.84 -26.05 24.55
CA ASN A 55 -22.59 -25.27 25.52
C ASN A 55 -23.80 -24.62 24.85
N THR A 56 -24.76 -24.15 25.64
CA THR A 56 -25.94 -23.44 25.14
C THR A 56 -25.87 -21.99 25.57
N CYS A 57 -25.98 -21.06 24.63
CA CYS A 57 -26.09 -19.63 24.93
C CYS A 57 -27.42 -19.06 24.43
N HIS A 58 -27.92 -18.05 25.13
CA HIS A 58 -29.10 -17.30 24.72
C HIS A 58 -28.66 -16.04 23.99
N THR A 59 -29.01 -15.95 22.71
CA THR A 59 -28.56 -14.85 21.86
C THR A 59 -29.70 -14.25 21.04
N GLU A 60 -29.64 -12.93 20.81
CA GLU A 60 -30.59 -12.19 19.99
C GLU A 60 -30.30 -12.44 18.51
N MET A 61 -31.20 -13.17 17.83
CA MET A 61 -31.17 -13.40 16.39
C MET A 61 -32.44 -12.83 15.76
N GLY A 62 -32.31 -11.81 14.92
CA GLY A 62 -33.45 -11.19 14.23
C GLY A 62 -34.49 -10.57 15.17
N GLY A 63 -34.06 -10.00 16.30
CA GLY A 63 -34.94 -9.37 17.29
C GLY A 63 -35.59 -10.33 18.30
N GLN A 64 -35.28 -11.63 18.24
CA GLN A 64 -35.75 -12.63 19.21
C GLN A 64 -34.58 -13.32 19.91
N VAL A 65 -34.69 -13.52 21.23
CA VAL A 65 -33.72 -14.30 22.01
C VAL A 65 -33.97 -15.78 21.79
N ARG A 66 -32.98 -16.50 21.26
CA ARG A 66 -33.04 -17.96 21.05
C ARG A 66 -31.87 -18.65 21.73
N ALA A 67 -32.12 -19.87 22.23
CA ALA A 67 -31.07 -20.76 22.69
C ALA A 67 -30.35 -21.36 21.47
N VAL A 68 -29.03 -21.20 21.40
CA VAL A 68 -28.20 -21.77 20.35
C VAL A 68 -27.05 -22.58 20.95
N GLN A 69 -26.62 -23.61 20.23
CA GLN A 69 -25.46 -24.39 20.61
C GLN A 69 -24.19 -23.68 20.16
N ILE A 70 -23.26 -23.49 21.08
CA ILE A 70 -21.93 -22.95 20.83
C ILE A 70 -20.87 -24.00 21.12
N ILE A 71 -19.79 -23.95 20.36
CA ILE A 71 -18.63 -24.84 20.50
C ILE A 71 -17.36 -24.00 20.64
N PRO A 72 -16.42 -24.41 21.50
CA PRO A 72 -15.11 -23.77 21.60
C PRO A 72 -14.26 -24.13 20.37
N GLU A 73 -13.20 -23.36 20.12
CA GLU A 73 -12.30 -23.54 18.98
C GLU A 73 -11.73 -24.98 18.86
N ARG A 74 -11.40 -25.61 19.99
CA ARG A 74 -10.96 -27.02 20.00
C ARG A 74 -11.97 -27.98 19.37
N ASP A 75 -13.26 -27.73 19.53
CA ASP A 75 -14.32 -28.59 19.01
C ASP A 75 -14.66 -28.25 17.56
N LEU A 76 -14.45 -27.00 17.14
CA LEU A 76 -14.42 -26.62 15.73
C LEU A 76 -13.36 -27.47 14.98
N TYR A 77 -12.12 -27.48 15.45
CA TYR A 77 -11.06 -28.28 14.82
C TYR A 77 -11.38 -29.76 14.81
N ARG A 78 -11.94 -30.32 15.91
CA ARG A 78 -12.35 -31.72 15.95
C ARG A 78 -13.45 -32.05 14.94
N LEU A 79 -14.36 -31.11 14.70
CA LEU A 79 -15.47 -31.29 13.77
C LEU A 79 -14.98 -31.23 12.32
N VAL A 80 -14.02 -30.36 12.01
CA VAL A 80 -13.39 -30.29 10.69
C VAL A 80 -12.54 -31.53 10.41
N MET A 81 -11.59 -31.85 11.29
CA MET A 81 -10.62 -32.96 11.15
C MET A 81 -11.24 -34.37 11.19
N LYS A 82 -12.52 -34.50 11.54
CA LYS A 82 -13.24 -35.78 11.55
C LYS A 82 -14.31 -35.88 10.47
N SER A 83 -14.53 -34.79 9.75
CA SER A 83 -15.48 -34.74 8.65
C SER A 83 -14.89 -35.45 7.42
N LYS A 84 -15.76 -36.03 6.60
CA LYS A 84 -15.41 -36.56 5.26
C LYS A 84 -15.99 -35.70 4.14
N LEU A 85 -16.35 -34.45 4.46
CA LEU A 85 -16.94 -33.53 3.51
C LEU A 85 -15.82 -32.79 2.77
N PRO A 86 -15.95 -32.55 1.45
CA PRO A 86 -14.87 -31.95 0.65
C PRO A 86 -14.38 -30.59 1.19
N ALA A 87 -15.28 -29.75 1.72
CA ALA A 87 -14.93 -28.46 2.31
C ALA A 87 -14.09 -28.62 3.59
N ALA A 88 -14.35 -29.66 4.37
CA ALA A 88 -13.62 -29.96 5.58
C ALA A 88 -12.23 -30.54 5.28
N GLU A 89 -12.14 -31.43 4.29
CA GLU A 89 -10.87 -32.00 3.82
C GLU A 89 -9.93 -30.91 3.28
N GLN A 90 -10.45 -29.93 2.53
CA GLN A 90 -9.64 -28.79 2.06
C GLN A 90 -9.06 -27.97 3.21
N PHE A 91 -9.86 -27.69 4.24
CA PHE A 91 -9.39 -26.96 5.41
C PHE A 91 -8.38 -27.79 6.22
N GLU A 92 -8.66 -29.09 6.41
CA GLU A 92 -7.74 -30.02 7.07
C GLU A 92 -6.39 -30.04 6.35
N GLU A 93 -6.36 -30.30 5.04
CA GLU A 93 -5.13 -30.36 4.23
C GLU A 93 -4.32 -29.06 4.33
N TRP A 94 -4.99 -27.91 4.27
CA TRP A 94 -4.32 -26.62 4.44
C TRP A 94 -3.69 -26.47 5.83
N VAL A 95 -4.43 -26.80 6.89
CA VAL A 95 -3.92 -26.70 8.26
C VAL A 95 -2.74 -27.67 8.49
N VAL A 96 -2.88 -28.94 8.09
CA VAL A 96 -1.85 -29.97 8.37
C VAL A 96 -0.68 -29.93 7.41
N GLY A 97 -0.90 -29.50 6.16
CA GLY A 97 0.13 -29.43 5.11
C GLY A 97 0.90 -28.11 5.10
N GLN A 98 0.26 -27.00 5.48
CA GLN A 98 0.87 -25.67 5.42
C GLN A 98 1.01 -25.02 6.79
N VAL A 99 -0.09 -24.83 7.52
CA VAL A 99 -0.10 -24.01 8.75
C VAL A 99 0.77 -24.64 9.85
N LEU A 100 0.46 -25.87 10.27
CA LEU A 100 1.17 -26.56 11.34
C LEU A 100 2.65 -26.82 11.00
N PRO A 101 3.02 -27.25 9.78
CA PRO A 101 4.43 -27.39 9.41
C PRO A 101 5.17 -26.07 9.43
N THR A 102 4.51 -24.95 9.07
CA THR A 102 5.11 -23.61 9.15
C THR A 102 5.37 -23.27 10.61
N ILE A 103 4.36 -23.31 11.49
CA ILE A 103 4.52 -23.04 12.92
C ILE A 103 5.63 -23.90 13.54
N ARG A 104 5.67 -25.21 13.23
CA ARG A 104 6.71 -26.12 13.75
C ARG A 104 8.12 -25.70 13.30
N LYS A 105 8.27 -25.19 12.07
CA LYS A 105 9.57 -24.80 11.50
C LYS A 105 10.01 -23.40 11.94
N THR A 106 9.09 -22.44 12.03
CA THR A 106 9.39 -21.00 12.20
C THR A 106 9.00 -20.46 13.57
N GLY A 107 8.21 -21.19 14.35
CA GLY A 107 7.66 -20.76 15.63
C GLY A 107 6.42 -19.86 15.51
N SER A 108 5.99 -19.50 14.30
CA SER A 108 4.82 -18.64 14.05
C SER A 108 4.20 -18.87 12.68
N TYR A 109 2.92 -18.52 12.52
CA TYR A 109 2.25 -18.46 11.22
C TYR A 109 1.69 -17.07 11.01
N THR A 110 2.14 -16.42 9.94
CA THR A 110 1.67 -15.09 9.55
C THR A 110 0.96 -15.22 8.21
N VAL A 111 -0.33 -14.91 8.19
CA VAL A 111 -1.04 -14.70 6.92
C VAL A 111 -0.48 -13.40 6.34
N GLN A 112 0.25 -13.49 5.24
CA GLN A 112 0.60 -12.31 4.47
C GLN A 112 -0.69 -11.76 3.84
N GLU A 113 -1.38 -10.88 4.57
CA GLU A 113 -2.31 -9.96 3.91
C GLU A 113 -1.48 -9.11 2.96
N THR A 114 -1.45 -9.49 1.70
CA THR A 114 -1.19 -8.52 0.64
C THR A 114 -2.37 -7.57 0.70
N ASN A 115 -2.22 -6.52 1.49
CA ASN A 115 -3.20 -5.45 1.63
C ASN A 115 -3.26 -4.73 0.27
N ASN A 116 -3.96 -5.33 -0.70
CA ASN A 116 -4.11 -4.82 -2.06
C ASN A 116 -4.60 -3.37 -2.02
N SER A 117 -5.45 -3.03 -1.05
CA SER A 117 -5.89 -1.66 -0.77
C SER A 117 -4.75 -0.68 -0.51
N LYS A 118 -3.73 -1.08 0.27
CA LYS A 118 -2.55 -0.25 0.56
C LYS A 118 -1.70 -0.06 -0.70
N VAL A 119 -1.40 -1.15 -1.41
CA VAL A 119 -0.61 -1.10 -2.67
C VAL A 119 -1.32 -0.21 -3.70
N ILE A 120 -2.62 -0.36 -3.87
CA ILE A 120 -3.45 0.48 -4.76
C ILE A 120 -3.39 1.94 -4.33
N GLY A 121 -3.50 2.23 -3.02
CA GLY A 121 -3.39 3.59 -2.49
C GLY A 121 -2.02 4.22 -2.75
N GLU A 122 -0.94 3.48 -2.54
CA GLU A 122 0.43 3.94 -2.81
C GLU A 122 0.66 4.19 -4.31
N LEU A 123 0.16 3.32 -5.19
CA LEU A 123 0.19 3.51 -6.63
C LEU A 123 -0.64 4.73 -7.08
N ALA A 124 -1.83 4.95 -6.50
CA ALA A 124 -2.65 6.11 -6.80
C ALA A 124 -1.98 7.42 -6.38
N ILE A 125 -1.28 7.43 -5.24
CA ILE A 125 -0.47 8.57 -4.80
C ILE A 125 0.67 8.82 -5.79
N LEU A 126 1.37 7.77 -6.23
CA LEU A 126 2.44 7.88 -7.22
C LEU A 126 1.92 8.45 -8.55
N GLU A 127 0.77 7.98 -9.04
CA GLU A 127 0.17 8.48 -10.28
C GLU A 127 -0.26 9.95 -10.16
N CYS A 128 -0.86 10.34 -9.03
CA CYS A 128 -1.16 11.73 -8.73
C CYS A 128 0.10 12.59 -8.70
N PHE A 129 1.15 12.11 -8.03
CA PHE A 129 2.44 12.78 -7.95
C PHE A 129 3.07 12.96 -9.35
N ASP A 130 3.02 11.93 -10.20
CA ASP A 130 3.52 12.01 -11.58
C ASP A 130 2.77 13.06 -12.39
N ARG A 131 1.44 13.06 -12.32
CA ARG A 131 0.60 14.01 -13.05
C ARG A 131 0.81 15.46 -12.60
N LEU A 132 0.93 15.69 -11.30
CA LEU A 132 1.00 17.03 -10.71
C LEU A 132 2.40 17.63 -10.81
N LEU A 133 3.41 16.83 -10.48
CA LEU A 133 4.77 17.31 -10.25
C LEU A 133 5.75 16.89 -11.34
N LYS A 134 5.36 15.95 -12.21
CA LYS A 134 6.16 15.46 -13.33
C LYS A 134 7.62 15.19 -12.94
N PRO A 135 7.85 14.32 -11.94
CA PRO A 135 9.17 13.99 -11.45
C PRO A 135 9.99 13.29 -12.53
N ALA A 136 11.31 13.34 -12.37
CA ALA A 136 12.23 12.60 -13.24
C ALA A 136 11.95 11.08 -13.22
N PRO A 137 12.21 10.36 -14.34
CA PRO A 137 12.08 8.90 -14.40
C PRO A 137 12.79 8.17 -13.26
N SER A 138 14.00 8.60 -12.87
CA SER A 138 14.75 8.00 -11.75
C SER A 138 14.01 8.11 -10.41
N SER A 139 13.37 9.25 -10.14
CA SER A 139 12.55 9.45 -8.94
C SER A 139 11.34 8.50 -8.93
N LYS A 140 10.68 8.31 -10.07
CA LYS A 140 9.58 7.34 -10.20
C LYS A 140 10.05 5.91 -9.95
N MET A 141 11.22 5.56 -10.48
CA MET A 141 11.84 4.24 -10.30
C MET A 141 12.10 3.94 -8.82
N MET A 142 12.67 4.90 -8.10
CA MET A 142 12.91 4.80 -6.66
C MET A 142 11.61 4.64 -5.87
N MET A 143 10.57 5.40 -6.22
CA MET A 143 9.27 5.29 -5.57
C MET A 143 8.63 3.90 -5.80
N LEU A 144 8.67 3.39 -7.03
CA LEU A 144 8.17 2.03 -7.34
C LEU A 144 8.95 0.95 -6.58
N ALA A 145 10.28 1.05 -6.50
CA ALA A 145 11.09 0.11 -5.74
C ALA A 145 10.76 0.15 -4.24
N GLN A 146 10.50 1.35 -3.69
CA GLN A 146 10.08 1.50 -2.30
C GLN A 146 8.68 0.91 -2.06
N ILE A 147 7.73 1.13 -2.96
CA ILE A 147 6.38 0.53 -2.89
C ILE A 147 6.49 -1.00 -2.93
N ALA A 148 7.30 -1.56 -3.84
CA ALA A 148 7.52 -3.00 -3.91
C ALA A 148 8.07 -3.55 -2.57
N THR A 149 9.13 -2.93 -2.05
CA THR A 149 9.75 -3.32 -0.76
C THR A 149 8.75 -3.22 0.40
N ASN A 150 7.98 -2.14 0.49
CA ASN A 150 7.02 -1.89 1.57
C ASN A 150 5.84 -2.87 1.60
N ASN A 151 5.60 -3.60 0.51
CA ASN A 151 4.52 -4.55 0.37
C ASN A 151 5.03 -5.98 0.13
N GLY A 152 6.32 -6.25 0.37
CA GLY A 152 6.91 -7.58 0.26
C GLY A 152 7.00 -8.11 -1.18
N LEU A 153 6.92 -7.23 -2.18
CA LEU A 153 7.12 -7.57 -3.59
C LEU A 153 8.60 -7.54 -3.94
N ASP A 154 9.04 -8.44 -4.82
CA ASP A 154 10.41 -8.44 -5.31
C ASP A 154 10.63 -7.26 -6.26
N ALA A 155 11.49 -6.30 -5.91
CA ALA A 155 11.80 -5.16 -6.75
C ALA A 155 12.78 -5.50 -7.90
N LYS A 156 13.32 -6.73 -8.00
CA LYS A 156 14.35 -7.08 -9.01
C LYS A 156 13.86 -7.02 -10.45
N PHE A 157 12.55 -7.05 -10.70
CA PHE A 157 12.01 -6.89 -12.07
C PHE A 157 12.07 -5.44 -12.56
N LEU A 158 12.24 -4.48 -11.65
CA LEU A 158 12.37 -3.08 -11.98
C LEU A 158 13.76 -2.83 -12.60
N PRO A 159 13.86 -2.11 -13.73
CA PRO A 159 15.14 -1.68 -14.27
C PRO A 159 15.99 -1.00 -13.19
N GLY A 160 17.25 -1.44 -13.06
CA GLY A 160 18.20 -0.85 -12.10
C GLY A 160 18.66 0.58 -12.46
N TYR A 161 18.22 1.11 -13.60
CA TYR A 161 18.53 2.46 -14.06
C TYR A 161 17.31 3.09 -14.75
N ALA A 162 17.15 4.40 -14.58
CA ALA A 162 16.24 5.21 -15.37
C ALA A 162 17.04 6.31 -16.08
N VAL A 163 16.73 6.55 -17.35
CA VAL A 163 17.43 7.56 -18.17
C VAL A 163 16.78 8.92 -17.92
N ASP A 164 17.54 9.80 -17.27
CA ASP A 164 17.14 11.18 -17.01
C ASP A 164 17.79 12.10 -18.05
N ALA A 165 17.19 12.19 -19.24
CA ALA A 165 17.67 13.03 -20.33
C ALA A 165 16.55 13.94 -20.85
N ALA A 166 16.93 14.97 -21.61
CA ALA A 166 15.94 15.82 -22.26
C ALA A 166 15.09 14.99 -23.25
N PRO A 167 13.83 15.36 -23.51
CA PRO A 167 12.92 14.57 -24.36
C PRO A 167 13.45 14.31 -25.78
N ASP A 168 14.30 15.19 -26.29
CA ASP A 168 14.92 15.16 -27.62
C ASP A 168 16.36 14.64 -27.62
N ALA A 169 16.88 14.15 -26.48
CA ALA A 169 18.24 13.65 -26.41
C ALA A 169 18.40 12.33 -27.18
N ALA A 170 19.35 12.30 -28.13
CA ALA A 170 19.65 11.10 -28.93
C ALA A 170 20.52 10.06 -28.18
N GLY A 171 21.18 10.45 -27.09
CA GLY A 171 21.98 9.56 -26.26
C GLY A 171 21.11 8.84 -25.25
N GLY A 172 21.08 7.51 -25.29
CA GLY A 172 20.33 6.66 -24.34
C GLY A 172 20.85 6.68 -22.89
N SER A 173 21.54 7.73 -22.47
CA SER A 173 22.16 7.91 -21.15
C SER A 173 21.67 9.19 -20.47
N SER A 174 21.61 9.17 -19.14
CA SER A 174 21.22 10.33 -18.35
C SER A 174 22.14 11.53 -18.58
N MET A 175 21.56 12.72 -18.72
CA MET A 175 22.32 13.96 -18.83
C MET A 175 22.67 14.49 -17.43
N PRO A 176 23.90 15.00 -17.22
CA PRO A 176 24.29 15.58 -15.93
C PRO A 176 23.46 16.83 -15.64
N THR A 177 22.99 16.96 -14.40
CA THR A 177 22.18 18.11 -13.98
C THR A 177 22.69 18.72 -12.69
N LYS A 178 22.54 20.03 -12.52
CA LYS A 178 22.87 20.76 -11.30
C LYS A 178 21.74 21.73 -10.90
N ALA A 179 21.72 22.10 -9.62
CA ALA A 179 20.86 23.17 -9.13
C ALA A 179 21.27 24.51 -9.74
N ILE A 180 20.31 25.44 -9.87
CA ILE A 180 20.54 26.75 -10.48
C ILE A 180 21.67 27.55 -9.80
N THR A 181 21.79 27.44 -8.47
CA THR A 181 22.83 28.10 -7.67
C THR A 181 24.24 27.67 -8.08
N ALA A 182 24.43 26.36 -8.32
CA ALA A 182 25.70 25.80 -8.74
C ALA A 182 26.04 26.24 -10.17
N LEU A 183 25.07 26.22 -11.08
CA LEU A 183 25.28 26.61 -12.48
C LEU A 183 25.60 28.10 -12.64
N ILE A 184 24.92 28.97 -11.91
CA ILE A 184 25.27 30.40 -11.87
C ILE A 184 26.72 30.60 -11.44
N LYS A 185 27.17 29.87 -10.41
CA LYS A 185 28.55 29.95 -9.90
C LYS A 185 29.57 29.40 -10.91
N ASP A 186 29.29 28.23 -11.47
CA ASP A 186 30.19 27.54 -12.41
C ASP A 186 30.43 28.37 -13.68
N HIS A 187 29.43 29.14 -14.12
CA HIS A 187 29.50 29.99 -15.31
C HIS A 187 29.72 31.48 -15.00
N ALA A 188 30.00 31.84 -13.75
CA ALA A 188 30.23 33.22 -13.30
C ALA A 188 29.14 34.23 -13.74
N ILE A 189 27.88 33.79 -13.79
CA ILE A 189 26.75 34.64 -14.17
C ILE A 189 26.46 35.64 -13.05
N ALA A 190 26.40 36.93 -13.38
CA ALA A 190 26.09 38.01 -12.43
C ALA A 190 24.59 38.05 -12.05
N SER A 191 24.09 36.97 -11.44
CA SER A 191 22.70 36.86 -10.98
C SER A 191 22.59 36.08 -9.68
N THR A 192 21.50 36.30 -8.95
CA THR A 192 21.14 35.44 -7.82
C THR A 192 20.21 34.34 -8.29
N ALA A 193 20.19 33.20 -7.60
CA ALA A 193 19.27 32.11 -7.92
C ALA A 193 17.80 32.55 -7.91
N ARG A 194 17.42 33.45 -6.99
CA ARG A 194 16.07 34.03 -6.96
C ARG A 194 15.77 34.85 -8.21
N ALA A 195 16.67 35.76 -8.59
CA ALA A 195 16.48 36.59 -9.78
C ALA A 195 16.45 35.75 -11.08
N PHE A 196 17.23 34.68 -11.12
CA PHE A 196 17.24 33.75 -12.25
C PHE A 196 15.94 32.92 -12.31
N ASN A 197 15.47 32.38 -11.18
CA ASN A 197 14.20 31.65 -11.13
C ASN A 197 13.01 32.52 -11.54
N LEU A 198 12.97 33.78 -11.12
CA LEU A 198 11.94 34.72 -11.57
C LEU A 198 11.99 34.98 -13.08
N ALA A 199 13.20 35.06 -13.67
CA ALA A 199 13.34 35.19 -15.13
C ALA A 199 12.88 33.91 -15.85
N LEU A 200 13.20 32.73 -15.32
CA LEU A 200 12.71 31.45 -15.85
C LEU A 200 11.19 31.33 -15.79
N GLU A 201 10.58 31.77 -14.68
CA GLU A 201 9.13 31.83 -14.53
C GLU A 201 8.49 32.78 -15.54
N ALA A 202 9.01 34.00 -15.68
CA ALA A 202 8.51 34.99 -16.63
C ALA A 202 8.55 34.49 -18.09
N HIS A 203 9.50 33.62 -18.42
CA HIS A 203 9.61 33.00 -19.75
C HIS A 203 8.92 31.62 -19.85
N GLY A 204 8.24 31.18 -18.79
CA GLY A 204 7.43 29.96 -18.75
C GLY A 204 8.22 28.66 -18.62
N PHE A 205 9.50 28.69 -18.22
CA PHE A 205 10.32 27.50 -17.96
C PHE A 205 10.15 26.96 -16.52
N LEU A 206 9.78 27.85 -15.59
CA LEU A 206 9.39 27.50 -14.21
C LEU A 206 7.95 27.95 -13.93
N LYS A 207 7.35 27.33 -12.93
CA LYS A 207 6.11 27.79 -12.30
C LYS A 207 6.21 27.64 -10.78
N VAL A 208 5.50 28.49 -10.05
CA VAL A 208 5.28 28.31 -8.61
C VAL A 208 4.11 27.36 -8.38
N LEU A 209 4.31 26.42 -7.45
CA LEU A 209 3.25 25.58 -6.88
C LEU A 209 3.18 25.83 -5.37
N GLN A 210 2.02 25.55 -4.78
CA GLN A 210 1.78 25.78 -3.36
C GLN A 210 1.43 24.48 -2.64
N ARG A 211 1.83 24.38 -1.37
CA ARG A 211 1.40 23.32 -0.47
C ARG A 211 1.26 23.82 0.96
N LYS A 212 0.60 23.05 1.82
CA LYS A 212 0.66 23.27 3.25
C LYS A 212 1.92 22.65 3.85
N ASN A 213 2.61 23.39 4.73
CA ASN A 213 3.69 22.86 5.55
C ASN A 213 3.15 22.09 6.77
N SER A 214 4.03 21.57 7.64
CA SER A 214 3.63 20.88 8.87
C SER A 214 2.82 21.74 9.83
N LYS A 215 2.96 23.08 9.74
CA LYS A 215 2.20 24.07 10.51
C LYS A 215 0.90 24.52 9.83
N GLN A 216 0.49 23.86 8.74
CA GLN A 216 -0.70 24.21 7.93
C GLN A 216 -0.61 25.54 7.18
N GLU A 217 0.58 26.16 7.09
CA GLU A 217 0.80 27.39 6.34
C GLU A 217 1.06 27.08 4.86
N MET A 218 0.53 27.92 3.97
CA MET A 218 0.80 27.80 2.54
C MET A 218 2.24 28.24 2.25
N VAL A 219 3.00 27.37 1.60
CA VAL A 219 4.39 27.60 1.18
C VAL A 219 4.52 27.36 -0.32
N ASP A 220 5.31 28.21 -0.96
CA ASP A 220 5.59 28.18 -2.38
C ASP A 220 6.84 27.35 -2.68
N PHE A 221 6.81 26.60 -3.78
CA PHE A 221 7.97 25.88 -4.30
C PHE A 221 7.99 25.88 -5.83
N TRP A 222 9.18 25.73 -6.40
CA TRP A 222 9.39 25.81 -7.85
C TRP A 222 9.23 24.45 -8.52
N SER A 223 8.60 24.43 -9.69
CA SER A 223 8.49 23.27 -10.56
C SER A 223 8.82 23.63 -12.00
N VAL A 224 9.62 22.78 -12.66
CA VAL A 224 9.93 22.85 -14.08
C VAL A 224 8.66 22.55 -14.88
N THR A 225 8.34 23.43 -15.83
CA THR A 225 7.20 23.27 -16.74
C THR A 225 7.52 22.28 -17.85
N GLU A 226 6.54 21.91 -18.67
CA GLU A 226 6.80 21.09 -19.87
C GLU A 226 7.82 21.73 -20.81
N LYS A 227 7.72 23.05 -21.01
CA LYS A 227 8.70 23.84 -21.76
C LYS A 227 10.08 23.80 -21.11
N GLY A 228 10.13 23.87 -19.77
CA GLY A 228 11.36 23.75 -18.98
C GLY A 228 12.05 22.40 -19.08
N MET A 229 11.32 21.32 -19.35
CA MET A 229 11.88 19.95 -19.37
C MET A 229 12.87 19.72 -20.51
N ALA A 230 12.85 20.56 -21.55
CA ALA A 230 13.90 20.56 -22.56
C ALA A 230 15.28 20.96 -21.98
N TYR A 231 15.32 21.66 -20.86
CA TYR A 231 16.54 22.20 -20.25
C TYR A 231 16.81 21.66 -18.85
N GLY A 232 15.87 20.94 -18.25
CA GLY A 232 16.00 20.46 -16.89
C GLY A 232 14.97 19.42 -16.50
N LYS A 233 14.94 19.09 -15.21
CA LYS A 233 14.04 18.09 -14.64
C LYS A 233 13.64 18.47 -13.22
N ASN A 234 12.49 17.93 -12.79
CA ASN A 234 12.05 18.01 -11.41
C ASN A 234 12.60 16.80 -10.63
N LEU A 235 13.55 17.04 -9.75
CA LEU A 235 13.94 16.05 -8.75
C LEU A 235 13.01 16.13 -7.54
N THR A 236 12.88 15.04 -6.79
CA THR A 236 12.23 15.08 -5.48
C THR A 236 13.12 15.82 -4.48
N SER A 237 12.56 16.80 -3.76
CA SER A 237 13.34 17.54 -2.76
C SER A 237 13.76 16.61 -1.60
N PRO A 238 15.04 16.60 -1.19
CA PRO A 238 15.52 15.78 -0.07
C PRO A 238 14.97 16.26 1.28
N GLN A 239 14.57 17.53 1.37
CA GLN A 239 14.02 18.13 2.59
C GLN A 239 12.51 17.88 2.70
N CYS A 240 11.81 17.81 1.56
CA CYS A 240 10.39 17.54 1.52
C CYS A 240 10.02 16.73 0.28
N PRO A 241 9.70 15.43 0.41
CA PRO A 241 9.32 14.60 -0.73
C PRO A 241 8.08 15.08 -1.51
N ARG A 242 7.29 15.99 -0.93
CA ARG A 242 6.11 16.61 -1.53
C ARG A 242 6.43 17.84 -2.37
N GLU A 243 7.71 18.21 -2.49
CA GLU A 243 8.18 19.33 -3.31
C GLU A 243 9.11 18.84 -4.41
N THR A 244 9.17 19.63 -5.48
CA THR A 244 10.16 19.47 -6.53
C THR A 244 11.36 20.36 -6.28
N GLN A 245 12.53 19.87 -6.65
CA GLN A 245 13.78 20.62 -6.72
C GLN A 245 14.20 20.72 -8.20
N PRO A 246 13.99 21.88 -8.85
CA PRO A 246 14.39 22.08 -10.23
C PRO A 246 15.90 21.95 -10.42
N HIS A 247 16.31 21.06 -11.30
CA HIS A 247 17.69 20.88 -11.73
C HIS A 247 17.77 21.07 -13.24
N TRP A 248 18.86 21.66 -13.73
CA TRP A 248 19.06 21.99 -15.15
C TRP A 248 20.21 21.19 -15.73
N TYR A 249 20.09 20.77 -16.99
CA TYR A 249 21.13 20.06 -17.72
C TYR A 249 22.34 20.97 -17.90
N VAL A 250 23.51 20.49 -17.48
CA VAL A 250 24.76 21.26 -17.53
C VAL A 250 25.03 21.75 -18.96
N ASP A 251 24.90 20.85 -19.94
CA ASP A 251 25.23 21.13 -21.34
C ASP A 251 24.26 22.10 -22.04
N ARG A 252 23.05 22.28 -21.48
CA ARG A 252 22.01 23.16 -22.04
C ARG A 252 21.82 24.45 -21.25
N PHE A 253 22.58 24.62 -20.17
CA PHE A 253 22.36 25.71 -19.24
C PHE A 253 22.66 27.09 -19.84
N LEU A 254 23.73 27.24 -20.62
CA LEU A 254 24.06 28.51 -21.26
C LEU A 254 23.02 28.93 -22.31
N GLU A 255 22.48 27.98 -23.07
CA GLU A 255 21.37 28.24 -24.00
C GLU A 255 20.13 28.72 -23.25
N LEU A 256 19.79 28.06 -22.14
CA LEU A 256 18.70 28.48 -21.27
C LEU A 256 18.93 29.89 -20.72
N ALA A 257 20.14 30.19 -20.25
CA ALA A 257 20.51 31.50 -19.73
C ALA A 257 20.35 32.60 -20.79
N ALA A 258 20.75 32.34 -22.03
CA ALA A 258 20.56 33.28 -23.14
C ALA A 258 19.07 33.54 -23.41
N LYS A 259 18.22 32.50 -23.37
CA LYS A 259 16.77 32.62 -23.58
C LYS A 259 16.04 33.44 -22.53
N VAL A 260 16.62 33.59 -21.34
CA VAL A 260 16.05 34.41 -20.25
C VAL A 260 16.82 35.71 -20.00
N GLY A 261 17.75 36.06 -20.89
CA GLY A 261 18.55 37.30 -20.79
C GLY A 261 19.49 37.33 -19.59
N LYS A 262 20.06 36.17 -19.22
CA LYS A 262 20.97 35.98 -18.08
C LYS A 262 22.32 35.35 -18.47
N ALA A 263 22.61 35.23 -19.76
CA ALA A 263 23.91 34.76 -20.27
C ALA A 263 25.00 35.81 -20.07
#